data_AF-A0A6N9NKT1-F1
#
_entry.id   AF-A0A6N9NKT1-F1
#
_cell.length_a   1.000
_cell.length_b   1.000
_cell.length_c   1.000
_cell.angle_alpha   90.00
_cell.angle_beta   90.00
_cell.angle_gamma   90.00
#
_symmetry.space_group_name_H-M   'P 1'
#
loop_
_entity.id
_entity.type
_entity.pdbx_description
1 polymer ?
#
loop_
_entity_poly.entity_id
_entity_poly.type
_entity_poly.pdbx_seq_one_letter_code
_entity_poly.pdbx_strand_id
1 'polypeptide(L)'
;MAKSIILLLNLIGVIIFELFYGEVVTVKQDFPTNMEINVTDTIVVTISKNELNGFAKLQQDIPNGFNIEVVDSKGGTFSFKDNILKIIWIALPSEKEFQISYAITPTEGVAKTVTFAGKFSYIVENERQNIDFGPSSVTIGASDATLAEDSEVTKEEKNANKKSAKQNKPKSELVAEGDDYLVYREIAQLQDETNKFRVTLIIEKNEINSFGKIEETIPSGFVATEENSNEGFFSFKGNQVKLLWMALPFGESVTASYLIEATSEISGEPEIFGKFSFLKDEETYATNLSASKINTNNLTEIIPTEEIAEETATETPLEKVIDDAKEEVAMIESEEIVEAPIETPKPEIKEEKLVSNITNIPSPETGISYKVQIAAGHKEVAANYFAKVHAIKEPVATEFHEGWRKYTVGKFPIYKAARDKRNEIWAANNKISDAFVTAYNQGNRITVQEALMISKQQWFK
;
A
#
# COMPACT_ATOMS: atom_id res chain seq x y z
N MET A 1 -57.29 -0.94 31.57
CA MET A 1 -57.14 -2.39 31.26
C MET A 1 -57.03 -2.63 29.76
N ALA A 2 -58.10 -2.71 28.96
CA ALA A 2 -58.00 -3.08 27.52
C ALA A 2 -56.92 -2.30 26.72
N LYS A 3 -56.89 -0.96 26.81
CA LYS A 3 -55.84 -0.14 26.15
C LYS A 3 -54.41 -0.48 26.60
N SER A 4 -54.24 -0.82 27.88
CA SER A 4 -52.95 -1.22 28.48
C SER A 4 -52.49 -2.60 27.98
N ILE A 5 -53.43 -3.52 27.76
CA ILE A 5 -53.16 -4.85 27.19
C ILE A 5 -52.74 -4.73 25.73
N ILE A 6 -53.42 -3.87 24.95
CA ILE A 6 -53.03 -3.57 23.56
C ILE A 6 -51.63 -2.95 23.50
N LEU A 7 -51.29 -2.03 24.41
CA LEU A 7 -49.94 -1.46 24.48
C LEU A 7 -48.88 -2.54 24.76
N LEU A 8 -49.14 -3.42 25.74
CA LEU A 8 -48.24 -4.53 26.07
C LEU A 8 -48.09 -5.52 24.90
N LEU A 9 -49.16 -5.83 24.18
CA LEU A 9 -49.12 -6.74 23.02
C LEU A 9 -48.29 -6.17 21.87
N ASN A 10 -48.36 -4.85 21.63
CA ASN A 10 -47.51 -4.18 20.63
C ASN A 10 -46.05 -4.15 21.07
N LEU A 11 -45.76 -3.89 22.36
CA LEU A 11 -44.40 -3.91 22.89
C LEU A 11 -43.76 -5.32 22.78
N ILE A 12 -44.52 -6.36 23.12
CA ILE A 12 -44.11 -7.76 22.91
C ILE A 12 -43.92 -8.05 21.40
N GLY A 13 -44.79 -7.50 20.54
CA GLY A 13 -44.65 -7.60 19.09
C GLY A 13 -43.35 -7.00 18.54
N VAL A 14 -42.92 -5.83 19.06
CA VAL A 14 -41.64 -5.20 18.71
C VAL A 14 -40.46 -6.04 19.19
N ILE A 15 -40.47 -6.50 20.45
CA ILE A 15 -39.40 -7.34 21.00
C ILE A 15 -39.29 -8.67 20.23
N ILE A 16 -40.41 -9.28 19.84
CA ILE A 16 -40.42 -10.49 19.00
C ILE A 16 -39.93 -10.18 17.58
N PHE A 17 -40.24 -9.01 17.02
CA PHE A 17 -39.73 -8.59 15.72
C PHE A 17 -38.21 -8.44 15.75
N GLU A 18 -37.65 -7.75 16.75
CA GLU A 18 -36.20 -7.62 16.96
C GLU A 18 -35.51 -8.99 17.09
N LEU A 19 -36.11 -9.92 17.85
CA LEU A 19 -35.60 -11.29 18.04
C LEU A 19 -35.62 -12.17 16.77
N PHE A 20 -36.38 -11.82 15.73
CA PHE A 20 -36.45 -12.56 14.46
C PHE A 20 -35.90 -11.81 13.23
N TYR A 21 -35.63 -10.51 13.34
CA TYR A 21 -35.09 -9.66 12.26
C TYR A 21 -33.68 -9.10 12.52
N GLY A 22 -33.04 -9.42 13.65
CA GLY A 22 -31.63 -9.11 13.86
C GLY A 22 -30.74 -9.66 12.74
N GLU A 23 -29.78 -8.87 12.27
CA GLU A 23 -28.86 -9.27 11.19
C GLU A 23 -27.88 -10.35 11.65
N VAL A 24 -28.30 -11.63 11.58
CA VAL A 24 -27.46 -12.77 11.91
C VAL A 24 -26.39 -12.94 10.83
N VAL A 25 -25.23 -12.34 11.07
CA VAL A 25 -23.98 -12.68 10.38
C VAL A 25 -23.69 -14.17 10.64
N THR A 26 -23.21 -14.90 9.64
CA THR A 26 -22.82 -16.30 9.78
C THR A 26 -21.50 -16.57 9.07
N VAL A 27 -20.74 -17.54 9.58
CA VAL A 27 -19.45 -17.97 9.02
C VAL A 27 -19.45 -19.48 8.86
N LYS A 28 -19.05 -19.95 7.67
CA LYS A 28 -18.98 -21.38 7.31
C LYS A 28 -17.62 -21.67 6.70
N GLN A 29 -16.91 -22.64 7.28
CA GLN A 29 -15.64 -23.15 6.76
C GLN A 29 -15.87 -24.45 6.00
N ASP A 30 -15.33 -24.55 4.79
CA ASP A 30 -15.35 -25.76 3.96
C ASP A 30 -13.99 -26.46 4.08
N PHE A 31 -14.00 -27.68 4.63
CA PHE A 31 -12.80 -28.48 4.90
C PHE A 31 -12.97 -29.86 4.26
N PRO A 32 -11.93 -30.40 3.59
CA PRO A 32 -11.97 -31.78 3.12
C PRO A 32 -11.97 -32.74 4.31
N THR A 33 -12.71 -33.85 4.20
CA THR A 33 -12.81 -34.86 5.28
C THR A 33 -11.47 -35.52 5.60
N ASN A 34 -10.58 -35.59 4.61
CA ASN A 34 -9.21 -36.12 4.73
C ASN A 34 -8.22 -35.16 4.06
N MET A 35 -6.99 -35.07 4.57
CA MET A 35 -5.86 -34.41 3.91
C MET A 35 -4.63 -35.34 3.89
N GLU A 36 -3.79 -35.24 2.87
CA GLU A 36 -2.55 -36.01 2.74
C GLU A 36 -1.33 -35.21 3.22
N ILE A 37 -0.34 -35.89 3.81
CA ILE A 37 0.87 -35.23 4.35
C ILE A 37 1.74 -34.70 3.21
N ASN A 38 2.21 -33.46 3.36
CA ASN A 38 2.94 -32.68 2.37
C ASN A 38 2.16 -32.39 1.06
N VAL A 39 0.84 -32.64 1.04
CA VAL A 39 -0.07 -32.20 -0.03
C VAL A 39 -0.77 -30.91 0.43
N THR A 40 -1.02 -30.00 -0.50
CA THR A 40 -1.63 -28.69 -0.21
C THR A 40 -3.08 -28.65 -0.66
N ASP A 41 -3.99 -28.52 0.30
CA ASP A 41 -5.41 -28.29 0.08
C ASP A 41 -5.75 -26.79 0.18
N THR A 42 -6.89 -26.37 -0.37
CA THR A 42 -7.41 -24.99 -0.23
C THR A 42 -8.66 -25.00 0.62
N ILE A 43 -8.61 -24.30 1.76
CA ILE A 43 -9.76 -24.08 2.63
C ILE A 43 -10.50 -22.83 2.16
N VAL A 44 -11.82 -22.89 2.11
CA VAL A 44 -12.69 -21.74 1.80
C VAL A 44 -13.50 -21.40 3.05
N VAL A 45 -13.55 -20.13 3.42
CA VAL A 45 -14.45 -19.63 4.47
C VAL A 45 -15.41 -18.63 3.86
N THR A 46 -16.71 -18.95 3.93
CA THR A 46 -17.81 -18.09 3.49
C THR A 46 -18.34 -17.27 4.67
N ILE A 47 -18.42 -15.95 4.52
CA ILE A 47 -18.96 -15.01 5.49
C ILE A 47 -20.22 -14.37 4.91
N SER A 48 -21.39 -14.77 5.38
CA SER A 48 -22.68 -14.14 5.05
C SER A 48 -22.96 -13.06 6.09
N LYS A 49 -23.03 -11.78 5.68
CA LYS A 49 -23.04 -10.63 6.62
C LYS A 49 -24.17 -9.62 6.43
N ASN A 50 -25.04 -9.82 5.44
CA ASN A 50 -26.06 -8.87 5.00
C ASN A 50 -25.51 -7.44 4.84
N GLU A 51 -26.00 -6.44 5.60
CA GLU A 51 -25.63 -5.03 5.42
C GLU A 51 -24.55 -4.53 6.41
N LEU A 52 -23.92 -5.44 7.17
CA LEU A 52 -22.72 -5.14 7.95
C LEU A 52 -21.59 -4.60 7.05
N ASN A 53 -20.92 -3.55 7.53
CA ASN A 53 -19.78 -2.90 6.90
C ASN A 53 -18.76 -2.48 7.99
N GLY A 54 -17.55 -2.04 7.59
CA GLY A 54 -16.53 -1.58 8.52
C GLY A 54 -15.68 -2.70 9.13
N PHE A 55 -15.17 -2.48 10.35
CA PHE A 55 -14.08 -3.29 10.91
C PHE A 55 -14.52 -4.71 11.32
N ALA A 56 -13.70 -5.69 10.95
CA ALA A 56 -13.85 -7.07 11.39
C ALA A 56 -12.50 -7.83 11.44
N LYS A 57 -12.49 -8.94 12.18
CA LYS A 57 -11.38 -9.89 12.24
C LYS A 57 -11.93 -11.32 12.19
N LEU A 58 -11.52 -12.09 11.19
CA LEU A 58 -11.54 -13.54 11.25
C LEU A 58 -10.29 -13.99 12.01
N GLN A 59 -10.45 -14.89 12.97
CA GLN A 59 -9.38 -15.64 13.61
C GLN A 59 -9.71 -17.12 13.52
N GLN A 60 -8.71 -17.97 13.33
CA GLN A 60 -8.88 -19.41 13.30
C GLN A 60 -7.67 -20.07 13.96
N ASP A 61 -7.94 -20.98 14.89
CA ASP A 61 -6.92 -21.64 15.68
C ASP A 61 -6.57 -22.96 14.95
N ILE A 62 -5.34 -23.02 14.42
CA ILE A 62 -4.81 -24.14 13.65
C ILE A 62 -4.02 -25.06 14.62
N PRO A 63 -4.09 -26.39 14.50
CA PRO A 63 -3.23 -27.28 15.29
C PRO A 63 -1.74 -27.18 14.90
N ASN A 64 -0.86 -27.79 15.69
CA ASN A 64 0.57 -27.89 15.34
C ASN A 64 0.77 -28.73 14.06
N GLY A 65 1.76 -28.35 13.25
CA GLY A 65 2.20 -29.10 12.07
C GLY A 65 1.44 -28.76 10.78
N PHE A 66 1.00 -27.51 10.61
CA PHE A 66 0.43 -27.04 9.34
C PHE A 66 1.18 -25.80 8.85
N ASN A 67 1.58 -25.82 7.58
CA ASN A 67 1.93 -24.59 6.87
C ASN A 67 0.64 -23.97 6.32
N ILE A 68 0.56 -22.63 6.36
CA ILE A 68 -0.60 -21.86 5.93
C ILE A 68 -0.13 -20.69 5.06
N GLU A 69 -0.72 -20.53 3.87
CA GLU A 69 -0.47 -19.40 2.97
C GLU A 69 -1.81 -18.79 2.52
N VAL A 70 -1.89 -17.47 2.35
CA VAL A 70 -3.12 -16.80 1.90
C VAL A 70 -3.32 -16.95 0.39
N VAL A 71 -4.56 -17.21 -0.04
CA VAL A 71 -4.92 -17.33 -1.46
C VAL A 71 -5.80 -16.16 -1.90
N ASP A 72 -6.87 -15.86 -1.16
CA ASP A 72 -7.66 -14.63 -1.33
C ASP A 72 -8.22 -14.19 0.02
N SER A 73 -7.88 -12.98 0.47
CA SER A 73 -8.36 -12.40 1.74
C SER A 73 -9.51 -11.41 1.57
N LYS A 74 -10.00 -11.17 0.34
CA LYS A 74 -10.95 -10.10 -0.01
C LYS A 74 -10.58 -8.76 0.63
N GLY A 75 -9.33 -8.35 0.45
CA GLY A 75 -8.80 -7.07 0.94
C GLY A 75 -8.49 -7.01 2.44
N GLY A 76 -8.59 -8.13 3.17
CA GLY A 76 -8.17 -8.21 4.57
C GLY A 76 -6.66 -8.46 4.72
N THR A 77 -6.03 -7.90 5.74
CA THR A 77 -4.64 -8.18 6.11
C THR A 77 -4.55 -9.56 6.77
N PHE A 78 -3.87 -10.50 6.10
CA PHE A 78 -3.62 -11.85 6.61
C PHE A 78 -2.38 -11.90 7.53
N SER A 79 -2.40 -12.78 8.53
CA SER A 79 -1.23 -13.20 9.29
C SER A 79 -1.41 -14.62 9.84
N PHE A 80 -0.31 -15.34 10.02
CA PHE A 80 -0.27 -16.65 10.68
C PHE A 80 0.94 -16.70 11.62
N LYS A 81 0.70 -16.81 12.93
CA LYS A 81 1.76 -16.92 13.96
C LYS A 81 1.23 -17.72 15.15
N ASP A 82 2.09 -18.50 15.79
CA ASP A 82 1.77 -19.29 17.00
C ASP A 82 0.59 -20.26 16.76
N ASN A 83 0.51 -20.78 15.53
CA ASN A 83 -0.59 -21.53 14.92
C ASN A 83 -1.96 -20.80 14.87
N ILE A 84 -2.01 -19.48 15.06
CA ILE A 84 -3.25 -18.71 14.94
C ILE A 84 -3.26 -17.94 13.61
N LEU A 85 -4.20 -18.29 12.74
CA LEU A 85 -4.54 -17.57 11.51
C LEU A 85 -5.41 -16.37 11.87
N LYS A 86 -5.11 -15.19 11.32
CA LYS A 86 -5.94 -13.98 11.45
C LYS A 86 -6.07 -13.28 10.10
N ILE A 87 -7.27 -12.84 9.74
CA ILE A 87 -7.52 -11.89 8.64
C ILE A 87 -8.27 -10.69 9.23
N ILE A 88 -7.75 -9.49 9.05
CA ILE A 88 -8.31 -8.24 9.59
C ILE A 88 -8.77 -7.33 8.44
N TRP A 89 -10.02 -6.88 8.49
CA TRP A 89 -10.58 -5.89 7.59
C TRP A 89 -10.79 -4.56 8.32
N ILE A 90 -10.33 -3.46 7.72
CA ILE A 90 -10.74 -2.10 8.10
C ILE A 90 -12.16 -1.83 7.59
N ALA A 91 -12.47 -2.35 6.39
CA ALA A 91 -13.81 -2.42 5.83
C ALA A 91 -14.03 -3.80 5.21
N LEU A 92 -15.07 -4.50 5.65
CA LEU A 92 -15.56 -5.72 4.99
C LEU A 92 -15.98 -5.44 3.53
N PRO A 93 -15.94 -6.44 2.63
CA PRO A 93 -16.42 -6.31 1.25
C PRO A 93 -17.85 -5.78 1.14
N SER A 94 -18.19 -5.11 0.04
CA SER A 94 -19.54 -4.57 -0.20
C SER A 94 -20.60 -5.65 -0.44
N GLU A 95 -20.17 -6.87 -0.75
CA GLU A 95 -21.02 -8.04 -1.00
C GLU A 95 -21.75 -8.48 0.28
N LYS A 96 -23.01 -8.95 0.16
CA LYS A 96 -23.80 -9.44 1.31
C LYS A 96 -23.31 -10.80 1.84
N GLU A 97 -22.62 -11.55 0.99
CA GLU A 97 -21.89 -12.77 1.29
C GLU A 97 -20.60 -12.74 0.47
N PHE A 98 -19.48 -13.08 1.08
CA PHE A 98 -18.17 -13.16 0.41
C PHE A 98 -17.39 -14.38 0.91
N GLN A 99 -16.38 -14.79 0.15
CA GLN A 99 -15.51 -15.92 0.47
C GLN A 99 -14.06 -15.49 0.56
N ILE A 100 -13.35 -15.97 1.58
CA ILE A 100 -11.88 -15.99 1.60
C ILE A 100 -11.37 -17.41 1.41
N SER A 101 -10.11 -17.53 1.00
CA SER A 101 -9.43 -18.80 0.89
C SER A 101 -7.97 -18.72 1.33
N TYR A 102 -7.48 -19.83 1.87
CA TYR A 102 -6.08 -20.04 2.24
C TYR A 102 -5.67 -21.47 1.92
N ALA A 103 -4.40 -21.64 1.58
CA ALA A 103 -3.76 -22.93 1.37
C ALA A 103 -3.34 -23.52 2.72
N ILE A 104 -3.51 -24.83 2.89
CA ILE A 104 -3.10 -25.59 4.07
C ILE A 104 -2.29 -26.82 3.65
N THR A 105 -1.15 -27.05 4.29
CA THR A 105 -0.29 -28.22 4.03
C THR A 105 -0.01 -28.92 5.37
N PRO A 106 -0.50 -30.15 5.60
CA PRO A 106 -0.14 -30.93 6.79
C PRO A 106 1.33 -31.38 6.70
N THR A 107 2.13 -31.17 7.73
CA THR A 107 3.51 -31.63 7.79
C THR A 107 3.61 -33.05 8.36
N GLU A 108 4.81 -33.63 8.36
CA GLU A 108 5.10 -34.79 9.19
C GLU A 108 4.84 -34.49 10.68
N GLY A 109 4.41 -35.51 11.44
CA GLY A 109 4.17 -35.43 12.89
C GLY A 109 2.80 -34.90 13.33
N VAL A 110 1.90 -34.54 12.40
CA VAL A 110 0.52 -34.13 12.71
C VAL A 110 -0.30 -35.30 13.29
N ALA A 111 -1.26 -35.00 14.17
CA ALA A 111 -2.19 -35.98 14.71
C ALA A 111 -3.12 -36.56 13.62
N LYS A 112 -3.41 -37.87 13.69
CA LYS A 112 -4.28 -38.58 12.71
C LYS A 112 -5.67 -37.96 12.54
N THR A 113 -6.19 -37.30 13.57
CA THR A 113 -7.44 -36.55 13.49
C THR A 113 -7.25 -35.21 14.18
N VAL A 114 -7.64 -34.14 13.50
CA VAL A 114 -7.50 -32.76 13.94
C VAL A 114 -8.85 -32.04 13.87
N THR A 115 -9.01 -30.98 14.66
CA THR A 115 -10.17 -30.09 14.60
C THR A 115 -9.74 -28.65 14.36
N PHE A 116 -10.51 -27.94 13.54
CA PHE A 116 -10.32 -26.53 13.23
C PHE A 116 -11.52 -25.74 13.71
N ALA A 117 -11.29 -24.72 14.53
CA ALA A 117 -12.31 -23.81 15.04
C ALA A 117 -11.84 -22.36 14.91
N GLY A 118 -12.77 -21.41 14.88
CA GLY A 118 -12.44 -20.01 14.72
C GLY A 118 -13.48 -19.05 15.29
N LYS A 119 -13.16 -17.76 15.20
CA LYS A 119 -13.91 -16.65 15.75
C LYS A 119 -13.93 -15.49 14.75
N PHE A 120 -15.11 -15.00 14.41
CA PHE A 120 -15.31 -13.80 13.62
C PHE A 120 -15.78 -12.66 14.54
N SER A 121 -14.90 -11.69 14.80
CA SER A 121 -15.20 -10.47 15.54
C SER A 121 -15.56 -9.34 14.58
N TYR A 122 -16.55 -8.51 14.91
CA TYR A 122 -16.96 -7.36 14.10
C TYR A 122 -17.55 -6.24 14.98
N ILE A 123 -17.73 -5.05 14.43
CA ILE A 123 -18.28 -3.89 15.16
C ILE A 123 -19.66 -3.51 14.64
N VAL A 124 -20.64 -3.40 15.54
CA VAL A 124 -22.00 -2.87 15.29
C VAL A 124 -22.32 -1.89 16.41
N GLU A 125 -22.87 -0.71 16.06
CA GLU A 125 -23.22 0.36 17.02
C GLU A 125 -22.07 0.74 17.99
N ASN A 126 -20.83 0.63 17.52
CA ASN A 126 -19.57 0.82 18.26
C ASN A 126 -19.26 -0.25 19.34
N GLU A 127 -20.04 -1.33 19.43
CA GLU A 127 -19.75 -2.51 20.27
C GLU A 127 -19.15 -3.66 19.46
N ARG A 128 -18.27 -4.46 20.10
CA ARG A 128 -17.65 -5.64 19.47
C ARG A 128 -18.51 -6.89 19.65
N GLN A 129 -19.10 -7.34 18.54
CA GLN A 129 -19.76 -8.64 18.44
C GLN A 129 -18.76 -9.74 18.08
N ASN A 130 -19.06 -11.00 18.43
CA ASN A 130 -18.25 -12.17 18.12
C ASN A 130 -19.13 -13.37 17.75
N ILE A 131 -18.73 -14.13 16.73
CA ILE A 131 -19.35 -15.39 16.33
C ILE A 131 -18.26 -16.47 16.33
N ASP A 132 -18.48 -17.56 17.04
CA ASP A 132 -17.64 -18.76 16.96
C ASP A 132 -18.11 -19.65 15.81
N PHE A 133 -17.16 -20.28 15.09
CA PHE A 133 -17.45 -21.17 13.95
C PHE A 133 -16.58 -22.43 13.98
N GLY A 134 -17.10 -23.50 13.37
CA GLY A 134 -16.59 -24.87 13.55
C GLY A 134 -17.16 -25.53 14.83
N PRO A 135 -16.53 -26.60 15.35
CA PRO A 135 -15.33 -27.24 14.82
C PRO A 135 -15.60 -28.06 13.54
N SER A 136 -14.65 -28.08 12.61
CA SER A 136 -14.59 -29.08 11.53
C SER A 136 -13.50 -30.09 11.84
N SER A 137 -13.81 -31.38 11.75
CA SER A 137 -12.87 -32.48 11.98
C SER A 137 -12.30 -33.00 10.67
N VAL A 138 -10.99 -33.22 10.61
CA VAL A 138 -10.29 -33.75 9.43
C VAL A 138 -9.35 -34.89 9.82
N THR A 139 -9.27 -35.92 8.97
CA THR A 139 -8.34 -37.05 9.15
C THR A 139 -7.08 -36.84 8.30
N ILE A 140 -5.90 -37.08 8.86
CA ILE A 140 -4.61 -36.84 8.20
C ILE A 140 -3.97 -38.18 7.80
N GLY A 141 -3.56 -38.28 6.54
CA GLY A 141 -2.87 -39.45 5.99
C GLY A 141 -3.77 -40.66 5.68
N ALA A 142 -5.06 -40.43 5.41
CA ALA A 142 -6.02 -41.48 5.08
C ALA A 142 -6.24 -41.61 3.56
N SER A 143 -5.55 -42.57 2.95
CA SER A 143 -5.92 -43.16 1.66
C SER A 143 -6.19 -44.65 1.88
N ASP A 144 -7.38 -45.10 1.49
CA ASP A 144 -8.03 -46.38 1.84
C ASP A 144 -8.26 -46.68 3.33
N ALA A 145 -9.20 -47.60 3.61
CA ALA A 145 -9.83 -47.76 4.92
C ALA A 145 -9.60 -49.15 5.55
N THR A 146 -9.27 -49.21 6.85
CA THR A 146 -10.01 -50.03 7.84
C THR A 146 -9.63 -49.78 9.33
N LEU A 147 -10.65 -49.96 10.17
CA LEU A 147 -10.74 -50.23 11.62
C LEU A 147 -9.48 -50.39 12.52
N ALA A 148 -9.66 -49.92 13.77
CA ALA A 148 -9.23 -50.51 15.07
C ALA A 148 -8.22 -49.73 15.97
N GLU A 149 -8.76 -49.29 17.12
CA GLU A 149 -8.26 -49.30 18.51
C GLU A 149 -6.80 -48.94 18.90
N ASP A 150 -6.69 -47.82 19.65
CA ASP A 150 -6.14 -47.65 21.01
C ASP A 150 -4.74 -48.19 21.43
N SER A 151 -3.91 -47.29 21.98
CA SER A 151 -3.09 -47.47 23.21
C SER A 151 -2.33 -46.19 23.62
N GLU A 152 -2.10 -45.99 24.92
CA GLU A 152 -1.40 -44.84 25.53
C GLU A 152 0.15 -44.98 25.64
N VAL A 153 0.79 -43.99 26.30
CA VAL A 153 1.99 -44.06 27.18
C VAL A 153 3.29 -43.33 26.72
N THR A 154 3.36 -42.02 27.04
CA THR A 154 4.31 -41.38 28.00
C THR A 154 5.85 -41.52 27.87
N LYS A 155 6.51 -40.39 27.46
CA LYS A 155 7.90 -39.92 27.82
C LYS A 155 9.11 -40.77 27.33
N GLU A 156 10.39 -40.34 27.36
CA GLU A 156 11.08 -39.22 28.07
C GLU A 156 12.36 -38.69 27.34
N GLU A 157 12.70 -37.41 27.59
CA GLU A 157 13.98 -36.64 27.47
C GLU A 157 15.16 -36.93 26.48
N LYS A 158 15.62 -35.81 25.86
CA LYS A 158 17.04 -35.38 25.56
C LYS A 158 17.86 -36.22 24.53
N ASN A 159 18.75 -35.64 23.71
CA ASN A 159 19.68 -34.54 23.99
C ASN A 159 20.16 -33.76 22.73
N ALA A 160 20.99 -32.73 22.94
CA ALA A 160 21.34 -31.67 21.98
C ALA A 160 22.23 -32.04 20.77
N ASN A 161 22.10 -31.26 19.69
CA ASN A 161 23.26 -30.57 19.10
C ASN A 161 22.88 -29.28 18.32
N LYS A 162 23.03 -28.10 18.94
CA LYS A 162 22.92 -26.80 18.24
C LYS A 162 24.23 -26.48 17.50
N LYS A 163 24.33 -26.77 16.20
CA LYS A 163 25.39 -26.23 15.34
C LYS A 163 24.92 -24.93 14.67
N SER A 164 25.20 -23.80 15.33
CA SER A 164 25.03 -22.48 14.72
C SER A 164 26.01 -22.31 13.54
N ALA A 165 25.48 -22.00 12.36
CA ALA A 165 26.28 -21.64 11.21
C ALA A 165 26.71 -20.16 11.33
N LYS A 166 28.02 -19.90 11.39
CA LYS A 166 28.55 -18.54 11.39
C LYS A 166 28.32 -17.90 10.01
N GLN A 167 27.47 -16.89 9.94
CA GLN A 167 27.55 -15.89 8.87
C GLN A 167 28.43 -14.72 9.33
N ASN A 168 29.10 -14.05 8.39
CA ASN A 168 29.98 -12.93 8.69
C ASN A 168 29.13 -11.73 9.14
N LYS A 169 29.54 -11.09 10.24
CA LYS A 169 28.82 -9.99 10.87
C LYS A 169 29.29 -8.64 10.30
N PRO A 170 28.49 -7.91 9.50
CA PRO A 170 28.63 -6.47 9.39
C PRO A 170 28.26 -5.81 10.73
N LYS A 171 28.79 -4.62 10.99
CA LYS A 171 28.75 -3.99 12.32
C LYS A 171 27.63 -2.95 12.39
N SER A 172 26.41 -3.41 12.66
CA SER A 172 25.33 -2.52 13.09
C SER A 172 25.69 -1.77 14.39
N GLU A 173 25.25 -0.52 14.47
CA GLU A 173 25.47 0.42 15.57
C GLU A 173 24.12 0.74 16.23
N LEU A 174 24.05 0.74 17.56
CA LEU A 174 22.85 1.13 18.30
C LEU A 174 22.73 2.66 18.26
N VAL A 175 21.64 3.18 17.69
CA VAL A 175 21.43 4.61 17.46
C VAL A 175 20.27 5.21 18.27
N ALA A 176 19.36 4.40 18.79
CA ALA A 176 18.44 4.80 19.85
C ALA A 176 17.99 3.59 20.69
N GLU A 177 17.62 3.85 21.94
CA GLU A 177 17.18 2.88 22.94
C GLU A 177 16.00 3.46 23.74
N GLY A 178 15.05 2.62 24.11
CA GLY A 178 13.95 2.92 25.02
C GLY A 178 13.26 1.63 25.48
N ASP A 179 12.38 1.74 26.47
CA ASP A 179 11.84 0.57 27.21
C ASP A 179 11.19 -0.53 26.34
N ASP A 180 10.69 -0.16 25.16
CA ASP A 180 10.00 -1.06 24.23
C ASP A 180 10.69 -1.25 22.85
N TYR A 181 11.86 -0.65 22.63
CA TYR A 181 12.52 -0.69 21.31
C TYR A 181 14.03 -0.42 21.35
N LEU A 182 14.76 -0.99 20.39
CA LEU A 182 16.15 -0.68 20.07
C LEU A 182 16.24 -0.38 18.57
N VAL A 183 16.77 0.78 18.20
CA VAL A 183 17.02 1.14 16.80
C VAL A 183 18.50 1.02 16.49
N TYR A 184 18.83 0.15 15.55
CA TYR A 184 20.18 0.00 15.01
C TYR A 184 20.27 0.58 13.59
N ARG A 185 21.42 1.18 13.27
CA ARG A 185 21.79 1.60 11.90
C ARG A 185 23.01 0.80 11.45
N GLU A 186 23.04 0.38 10.20
CA GLU A 186 24.21 -0.16 9.51
C GLU A 186 24.43 0.65 8.23
N ILE A 187 25.68 1.01 7.93
CA ILE A 187 26.07 1.70 6.70
C ILE A 187 27.13 0.85 6.01
N ALA A 188 26.81 0.35 4.81
CA ALA A 188 27.65 -0.57 4.05
C ALA A 188 27.88 -0.05 2.63
N GLN A 189 29.15 0.20 2.27
CA GLN A 189 29.54 0.53 0.89
C GLN A 189 29.23 -0.65 -0.05
N LEU A 190 28.69 -0.39 -1.23
CA LEU A 190 28.42 -1.45 -2.22
C LEU A 190 29.73 -1.87 -2.90
N GLN A 191 29.88 -3.18 -3.16
CA GLN A 191 31.15 -3.74 -3.66
C GLN A 191 31.46 -3.33 -5.11
N ASP A 192 30.42 -3.14 -5.92
CA ASP A 192 30.53 -2.81 -7.34
C ASP A 192 30.40 -1.29 -7.63
N GLU A 193 29.99 -0.49 -6.64
CA GLU A 193 29.68 0.94 -6.80
C GLU A 193 30.27 1.77 -5.65
N THR A 194 31.49 2.30 -5.85
CA THR A 194 32.29 2.99 -4.81
C THR A 194 31.61 4.23 -4.23
N ASN A 195 30.77 4.93 -4.99
CA ASN A 195 30.04 6.11 -4.54
C ASN A 195 28.73 5.81 -3.81
N LYS A 196 28.33 4.53 -3.68
CA LYS A 196 27.05 4.12 -3.08
C LYS A 196 27.20 3.35 -1.78
N PHE A 197 26.27 3.62 -0.88
CA PHE A 197 26.17 2.98 0.43
C PHE A 197 24.72 2.56 0.67
N ARG A 198 24.50 1.32 1.11
CA ARG A 198 23.25 0.90 1.72
C ARG A 198 23.22 1.39 3.16
N VAL A 199 22.11 2.02 3.54
CA VAL A 199 21.76 2.28 4.94
C VAL A 199 20.65 1.32 5.33
N THR A 200 20.92 0.46 6.30
CA THR A 200 19.95 -0.47 6.87
C THR A 200 19.56 0.00 8.26
N LEU A 201 18.26 0.06 8.53
CA LEU A 201 17.67 0.38 9.83
C LEU A 201 16.98 -0.87 10.36
N ILE A 202 17.33 -1.28 11.58
CA ILE A 202 16.71 -2.41 12.28
C ILE A 202 16.05 -1.85 13.54
N ILE A 203 14.72 -1.82 13.54
CA ILE A 203 13.90 -1.45 14.69
C ILE A 203 13.54 -2.75 15.41
N GLU A 204 14.34 -3.18 16.38
CA GLU A 204 13.88 -4.20 17.35
C GLU A 204 12.81 -3.54 18.23
N LYS A 205 11.69 -4.24 18.45
CA LYS A 205 10.49 -3.66 19.07
C LYS A 205 9.66 -4.74 19.77
N ASN A 206 9.04 -4.35 20.89
CA ASN A 206 8.07 -5.18 21.59
C ASN A 206 6.70 -5.11 20.88
N GLU A 207 5.61 -4.89 21.61
CA GLU A 207 4.23 -4.92 21.09
C GLU A 207 3.84 -3.69 20.23
N ILE A 208 4.81 -2.85 19.84
CA ILE A 208 4.63 -1.70 18.96
C ILE A 208 4.32 -2.20 17.54
N ASN A 209 3.04 -2.27 17.19
CA ASN A 209 2.53 -2.71 15.88
C ASN A 209 1.57 -1.64 15.29
N SER A 210 1.96 -0.39 15.48
CA SER A 210 1.17 0.83 15.36
C SER A 210 1.88 1.83 14.44
N PHE A 211 1.33 3.03 14.23
CA PHE A 211 1.98 4.06 13.41
C PHE A 211 3.44 4.25 13.84
N GLY A 212 4.37 4.22 12.88
CA GLY A 212 5.80 4.40 13.09
C GLY A 212 6.40 5.29 12.02
N LYS A 213 7.45 6.03 12.36
CA LYS A 213 8.13 6.91 11.42
C LYS A 213 9.60 7.07 11.80
N ILE A 214 10.49 6.92 10.82
CA ILE A 214 11.87 7.38 10.90
C ILE A 214 12.03 8.60 9.98
N GLU A 215 12.71 9.63 10.47
CA GLU A 215 13.17 10.77 9.68
C GLU A 215 14.68 10.93 9.88
N GLU A 216 15.47 10.85 8.80
CA GLU A 216 16.93 10.99 8.86
C GLU A 216 17.42 12.15 8.00
N THR A 217 18.39 12.89 8.51
CA THR A 217 19.13 13.92 7.78
C THR A 217 20.32 13.26 7.10
N ILE A 218 20.38 13.36 5.77
CA ILE A 218 21.45 12.85 4.94
C ILE A 218 22.41 14.02 4.62
N PRO A 219 23.74 13.87 4.77
CA PRO A 219 24.68 14.97 4.55
C PRO A 219 24.65 15.50 3.12
N SER A 220 25.04 16.77 2.95
CA SER A 220 25.11 17.43 1.65
C SER A 220 26.06 16.71 0.69
N GLY A 221 25.70 16.65 -0.60
CA GLY A 221 26.43 15.92 -1.63
C GLY A 221 26.01 14.46 -1.80
N PHE A 222 25.03 13.98 -1.02
CA PHE A 222 24.37 12.69 -1.22
C PHE A 222 22.92 12.84 -1.67
N VAL A 223 22.47 11.90 -2.53
CA VAL A 223 21.06 11.68 -2.89
C VAL A 223 20.63 10.32 -2.35
N ALA A 224 19.40 10.20 -1.84
CA ALA A 224 18.86 8.95 -1.30
C ALA A 224 17.72 8.36 -2.15
N THR A 225 17.67 7.03 -2.28
CA THR A 225 16.64 6.28 -3.00
C THR A 225 16.17 5.06 -2.20
N GLU A 226 14.93 4.64 -2.42
CA GLU A 226 14.33 3.47 -1.75
C GLU A 226 15.03 2.17 -2.15
N GLU A 227 15.15 1.23 -1.22
CA GLU A 227 15.54 -0.16 -1.49
C GLU A 227 14.51 -1.15 -0.96
N ASN A 228 14.21 -1.11 0.34
CA ASN A 228 13.17 -1.93 0.97
C ASN A 228 12.60 -1.21 2.20
N SER A 229 11.43 -0.58 2.05
CA SER A 229 10.76 0.11 3.17
C SER A 229 10.01 -0.81 4.13
N ASN A 230 9.91 -2.12 3.85
CA ASN A 230 9.19 -3.11 4.67
C ASN A 230 7.78 -2.62 5.06
N GLU A 231 6.90 -2.49 4.04
CA GLU A 231 5.54 -1.92 4.10
C GLU A 231 5.45 -0.42 4.46
N GLY A 232 6.56 0.25 4.72
CA GLY A 232 6.62 1.70 4.91
C GLY A 232 6.61 2.49 3.60
N PHE A 233 6.28 3.79 3.69
CA PHE A 233 6.42 4.75 2.60
C PHE A 233 7.77 5.47 2.69
N PHE A 234 8.66 5.27 1.71
CA PHE A 234 9.87 6.07 1.54
C PHE A 234 9.57 7.44 0.92
N SER A 235 10.34 8.46 1.33
CA SER A 235 10.50 9.70 0.57
C SER A 235 11.85 10.36 0.87
N PHE A 236 12.43 11.03 -0.12
CA PHE A 236 13.61 11.88 0.06
C PHE A 236 13.32 13.28 -0.48
N LYS A 237 13.54 14.32 0.34
CA LYS A 237 13.40 15.73 -0.08
C LYS A 237 14.24 16.64 0.82
N GLY A 238 15.00 17.55 0.22
CA GLY A 238 15.74 18.58 0.97
C GLY A 238 16.72 17.98 1.99
N ASN A 239 17.49 16.98 1.56
CA ASN A 239 18.41 16.21 2.41
C ASN A 239 17.76 15.44 3.58
N GLN A 240 16.44 15.30 3.60
CA GLN A 240 15.72 14.49 4.58
C GLN A 240 15.13 13.23 3.96
N VAL A 241 15.53 12.05 4.45
CA VAL A 241 14.83 10.77 4.25
C VAL A 241 13.69 10.67 5.25
N LYS A 242 12.54 10.12 4.83
CA LYS A 242 11.46 9.70 5.71
C LYS A 242 10.99 8.30 5.32
N LEU A 243 10.88 7.43 6.31
CA LEU A 243 10.19 6.13 6.23
C LEU A 243 8.98 6.21 7.15
N LEU A 244 7.78 5.93 6.64
CA LEU A 244 6.53 6.07 7.40
C LEU A 244 5.67 4.82 7.28
N TRP A 245 5.37 4.19 8.40
CA TRP A 245 4.50 3.03 8.53
C TRP A 245 3.17 3.45 9.14
N MET A 246 2.05 3.12 8.48
CA MET A 246 0.72 3.30 9.06
C MET A 246 0.48 2.32 10.23
N ALA A 247 1.06 1.13 10.13
CA ALA A 247 1.31 0.20 11.22
C ALA A 247 2.69 -0.44 11.00
N LEU A 248 3.55 -0.48 12.02
CA LEU A 248 4.83 -1.18 11.98
C LEU A 248 4.57 -2.70 11.86
N PRO A 249 5.21 -3.42 10.92
CA PRO A 249 4.96 -4.84 10.68
C PRO A 249 5.04 -5.71 11.94
N PHE A 250 4.22 -6.76 11.99
CA PHE A 250 4.11 -7.64 13.16
C PHE A 250 5.36 -8.52 13.32
N GLY A 251 6.01 -8.42 14.48
CA GLY A 251 7.25 -9.12 14.80
C GLY A 251 8.06 -8.38 15.87
N GLU A 252 9.08 -9.07 16.39
CA GLU A 252 10.05 -8.53 17.37
C GLU A 252 11.07 -7.58 16.73
N SER A 253 11.10 -7.48 15.39
CA SER A 253 11.87 -6.47 14.68
C SER A 253 11.28 -6.11 13.31
N VAL A 254 11.61 -4.90 12.84
CA VAL A 254 11.36 -4.39 11.48
C VAL A 254 12.69 -3.95 10.89
N THR A 255 13.13 -4.61 9.83
CA THR A 255 14.30 -4.19 9.04
C THR A 255 13.84 -3.47 7.78
N ALA A 256 14.36 -2.28 7.53
CA ALA A 256 14.16 -1.52 6.30
C ALA A 256 15.49 -0.95 5.81
N SER A 257 15.61 -0.66 4.51
CA SER A 257 16.83 -0.11 3.92
C SER A 257 16.56 0.88 2.78
N TYR A 258 17.52 1.77 2.61
CA TYR A 258 17.58 2.72 1.50
C TYR A 258 19.03 2.87 1.03
N LEU A 259 19.23 3.33 -0.20
CA LEU A 259 20.55 3.63 -0.74
C LEU A 259 20.84 5.12 -0.61
N ILE A 260 22.10 5.47 -0.43
CA ILE A 260 22.63 6.83 -0.65
C ILE A 260 23.76 6.78 -1.67
N GLU A 261 23.79 7.76 -2.55
CA GLU A 261 24.77 7.93 -3.62
C GLU A 261 25.46 9.30 -3.48
N ALA A 262 26.79 9.33 -3.46
CA ALA A 262 27.55 10.57 -3.51
C ALA A 262 27.55 11.14 -4.94
N THR A 263 27.04 12.36 -5.08
CA THR A 263 26.84 13.07 -6.36
C THR A 263 27.72 14.32 -6.50
N SER A 264 28.49 14.68 -5.48
CA SER A 264 29.47 15.77 -5.49
C SER A 264 30.62 15.44 -4.53
N GLU A 265 31.70 16.24 -4.57
CA GLU A 265 32.73 16.19 -3.52
C GLU A 265 32.11 16.31 -2.13
N ILE A 266 32.56 15.44 -1.21
CA ILE A 266 32.08 15.39 0.18
C ILE A 266 33.13 16.04 1.08
N SER A 267 32.76 17.13 1.75
CA SER A 267 33.64 17.86 2.66
C SER A 267 33.36 17.53 4.13
N GLY A 268 34.41 17.40 4.93
CA GLY A 268 34.33 17.05 6.35
C GLY A 268 34.07 15.56 6.61
N GLU A 269 33.56 15.25 7.80
CA GLU A 269 33.15 13.89 8.19
C GLU A 269 31.62 13.77 8.04
N PRO A 270 31.10 13.12 6.98
CA PRO A 270 29.66 13.04 6.73
C PRO A 270 28.95 12.09 7.70
N GLU A 271 27.89 12.58 8.35
CA GLU A 271 27.11 11.84 9.35
C GLU A 271 25.62 11.79 9.01
N ILE A 272 25.00 10.62 9.23
CA ILE A 272 23.54 10.43 9.22
C ILE A 272 23.04 10.48 10.66
N PHE A 273 22.09 11.35 10.96
CA PHE A 273 21.41 11.45 12.26
C PHE A 273 19.92 11.70 12.03
N GLY A 274 19.06 11.45 13.02
CA GLY A 274 17.62 11.49 12.76
C GLY A 274 16.72 11.42 13.97
N LYS A 275 15.51 10.94 13.75
CA LYS A 275 14.44 10.79 14.73
C LYS A 275 13.59 9.57 14.43
N PHE A 276 13.34 8.73 15.43
CA PHE A 276 12.29 7.72 15.40
C PHE A 276 11.08 8.22 16.19
N SER A 277 9.88 7.87 15.77
CA SER A 277 8.64 8.20 16.46
C SER A 277 7.58 7.14 16.19
N PHE A 278 6.76 6.82 17.18
CA PHE A 278 5.72 5.80 17.10
C PHE A 278 4.51 6.18 17.95
N LEU A 279 3.36 5.56 17.67
CA LEU A 279 2.16 5.69 18.50
C LEU A 279 2.10 4.52 19.49
N LYS A 280 1.85 4.76 20.78
CA LYS A 280 1.56 3.70 21.75
C LYS A 280 0.49 4.21 22.72
N ASP A 281 -0.52 3.40 23.00
CA ASP A 281 -1.62 3.73 23.92
C ASP A 281 -2.27 5.11 23.60
N GLU A 282 -2.46 5.35 22.29
CA GLU A 282 -2.94 6.60 21.66
C GLU A 282 -2.01 7.84 21.79
N GLU A 283 -0.90 7.75 22.53
CA GLU A 283 0.11 8.80 22.65
C GLU A 283 1.24 8.68 21.61
N THR A 284 1.84 9.81 21.20
CA THR A 284 2.96 9.84 20.24
C THR A 284 4.30 9.93 20.97
N TYR A 285 5.07 8.85 20.91
CA TYR A 285 6.43 8.74 21.43
C TYR A 285 7.46 9.12 20.37
N ALA A 286 8.60 9.66 20.82
CA ALA A 286 9.59 10.29 19.96
C ALA A 286 10.99 10.26 20.58
N THR A 287 11.99 9.78 19.84
CA THR A 287 13.40 9.76 20.24
C THR A 287 14.31 10.21 19.10
N ASN A 288 15.48 10.75 19.43
CA ASN A 288 16.49 11.12 18.44
C ASN A 288 17.36 9.90 18.12
N LEU A 289 17.66 9.68 16.83
CA LEU A 289 18.65 8.72 16.39
C LEU A 289 20.02 9.40 16.37
N SER A 290 21.00 8.82 17.05
CA SER A 290 22.37 9.34 17.10
C SER A 290 23.03 9.38 15.71
N ALA A 291 24.16 10.08 15.64
CA ALA A 291 24.93 10.23 14.41
C ALA A 291 25.79 8.97 14.12
N SER A 292 25.70 8.44 12.90
CA SER A 292 26.61 7.43 12.35
C SER A 292 27.40 8.01 11.17
N LYS A 293 28.72 7.77 11.16
CA LYS A 293 29.62 8.28 10.11
C LYS A 293 29.60 7.43 8.85
N ILE A 294 29.53 8.06 7.68
CA ILE A 294 29.72 7.41 6.38
C ILE A 294 31.23 7.40 6.08
N ASN A 295 31.79 6.22 5.79
CA ASN A 295 33.21 6.07 5.48
C ASN A 295 33.48 6.39 4.00
N THR A 296 33.89 7.63 3.72
CA THR A 296 34.14 8.13 2.36
C THR A 296 35.59 7.94 1.88
N ASN A 297 36.46 7.28 2.64
CA ASN A 297 37.90 7.15 2.33
C ASN A 297 38.21 6.44 0.99
N ASN A 298 37.23 5.73 0.42
CA ASN A 298 37.34 4.97 -0.82
C ASN A 298 36.49 5.55 -1.97
N LEU A 299 36.03 6.80 -1.87
CA LEU A 299 35.37 7.48 -2.99
C LEU A 299 36.40 7.72 -4.12
N THR A 300 36.15 7.12 -5.28
CA THR A 300 36.86 7.45 -6.53
C THR A 300 36.39 8.80 -7.06
N GLU A 301 37.20 9.48 -7.88
CA GLU A 301 36.91 10.82 -8.41
C GLU A 301 35.49 10.90 -9.00
N ILE A 302 34.67 11.77 -8.39
CA ILE A 302 33.26 11.94 -8.74
C ILE A 302 33.21 12.90 -9.94
N ILE A 303 33.08 12.33 -11.14
CA ILE A 303 32.94 13.12 -12.38
C ILE A 303 31.71 14.03 -12.23
N PRO A 304 31.84 15.36 -12.26
CA PRO A 304 30.69 16.25 -12.17
C PRO A 304 29.74 16.02 -13.34
N THR A 305 28.48 15.72 -13.06
CA THR A 305 27.44 15.76 -14.10
C THR A 305 27.16 17.23 -14.39
N GLU A 306 27.59 17.70 -15.56
CA GLU A 306 27.48 19.12 -15.93
C GLU A 306 26.03 19.62 -15.97
N GLU A 307 25.85 20.90 -15.66
CA GLU A 307 24.61 21.62 -15.93
C GLU A 307 24.33 21.61 -17.44
N ILE A 308 23.24 20.95 -17.87
CA ILE A 308 22.75 21.07 -19.25
C ILE A 308 22.03 22.42 -19.38
N ALA A 309 22.82 23.46 -19.61
CA ALA A 309 22.37 24.77 -20.04
C ALA A 309 21.78 24.73 -21.46
N GLU A 310 21.11 25.80 -21.86
CA GLU A 310 20.44 25.92 -23.17
C GLU A 310 21.44 26.03 -24.32
N GLU A 311 21.19 25.32 -25.43
CA GLU A 311 21.70 25.70 -26.75
C GLU A 311 20.58 25.62 -27.80
N THR A 312 20.68 26.45 -28.84
CA THR A 312 19.54 26.88 -29.67
C THR A 312 19.83 26.73 -31.16
N ALA A 313 18.77 26.45 -31.94
CA ALA A 313 18.79 26.32 -33.41
C ALA A 313 19.58 25.08 -33.93
N THR A 314 19.45 24.65 -35.19
CA THR A 314 18.78 25.27 -36.35
C THR A 314 17.99 24.24 -37.17
N GLU A 315 16.97 24.70 -37.88
CA GLU A 315 16.20 23.91 -38.85
C GLU A 315 17.02 23.60 -40.12
N THR A 316 16.70 22.49 -40.79
CA THR A 316 16.46 22.44 -42.26
C THR A 316 15.84 21.07 -42.64
N PRO A 317 15.04 20.99 -43.73
CA PRO A 317 14.02 19.95 -43.85
C PRO A 317 14.32 18.85 -44.88
N LEU A 318 13.50 17.79 -44.85
CA LEU A 318 13.29 16.87 -45.96
C LEU A 318 11.79 16.72 -46.26
N GLU A 319 11.46 16.45 -47.52
CA GLU A 319 10.22 16.92 -48.14
C GLU A 319 9.12 15.84 -48.26
N LYS A 320 7.91 16.28 -48.64
CA LYS A 320 6.69 15.45 -48.73
C LYS A 320 6.78 14.36 -49.81
N VAL A 321 6.13 13.22 -49.53
CA VAL A 321 5.32 12.50 -50.53
C VAL A 321 4.01 12.01 -49.90
N ILE A 322 2.93 12.76 -50.12
CA ILE A 322 1.54 12.26 -50.16
C ILE A 322 0.88 13.04 -51.30
N ASP A 323 0.08 12.36 -52.13
CA ASP A 323 -0.47 12.89 -53.38
C ASP A 323 -2.01 12.92 -53.38
N ASP A 324 -2.54 13.85 -54.18
CA ASP A 324 -3.87 13.97 -54.79
C ASP A 324 -5.17 14.21 -53.94
N ALA A 325 -6.18 14.74 -54.64
CA ALA A 325 -7.57 15.11 -54.25
C ALA A 325 -7.70 16.16 -53.10
N LYS A 326 -7.99 17.45 -53.31
CA LYS A 326 -9.02 18.14 -54.15
C LYS A 326 -10.45 17.81 -53.63
N GLU A 327 -11.32 18.77 -53.31
CA GLU A 327 -11.68 19.98 -54.08
C GLU A 327 -12.20 21.18 -53.23
N GLU A 328 -12.06 22.39 -53.80
CA GLU A 328 -12.73 23.71 -53.61
C GLU A 328 -14.08 23.82 -52.84
N VAL A 329 -14.57 24.97 -52.32
CA VAL A 329 -14.18 26.43 -52.24
C VAL A 329 -14.66 26.94 -50.82
N ALA A 330 -14.42 28.13 -50.24
CA ALA A 330 -14.31 29.52 -50.72
C ALA A 330 -13.61 30.46 -49.71
N MET A 331 -13.38 31.73 -50.10
CA MET A 331 -12.68 32.77 -49.34
C MET A 331 -13.63 33.87 -48.81
N ILE A 332 -13.45 34.29 -47.55
CA ILE A 332 -13.73 35.64 -47.00
C ILE A 332 -12.63 35.84 -45.92
N GLU A 333 -11.54 36.56 -46.22
CA GLU A 333 -11.36 38.03 -46.12
C GLU A 333 -11.01 38.49 -44.68
N SER A 334 -10.18 39.53 -44.59
CA SER A 334 -9.28 39.81 -43.46
C SER A 334 -9.60 41.13 -42.73
N GLU A 335 -9.23 41.23 -41.44
CA GLU A 335 -8.98 42.54 -40.83
C GLU A 335 -7.77 42.56 -39.88
N GLU A 336 -6.98 43.64 -40.01
CA GLU A 336 -5.84 44.08 -39.18
C GLU A 336 -6.29 45.33 -38.37
N ILE A 337 -5.64 45.87 -37.33
CA ILE A 337 -4.27 45.81 -36.78
C ILE A 337 -4.40 45.86 -35.21
N VAL A 338 -3.43 46.12 -34.31
CA VAL A 338 -2.08 46.71 -34.30
C VAL A 338 -1.24 46.08 -33.14
N GLU A 339 0.04 46.44 -33.01
CA GLU A 339 0.94 45.98 -31.95
C GLU A 339 1.03 46.91 -30.70
N ALA A 340 1.58 46.34 -29.61
CA ALA A 340 2.61 46.96 -28.72
C ALA A 340 2.22 48.14 -27.77
N PRO A 341 3.02 48.45 -26.72
CA PRO A 341 4.36 47.93 -26.37
C PRO A 341 4.53 47.32 -24.95
N ILE A 342 5.80 47.03 -24.64
CA ILE A 342 6.33 46.25 -23.50
C ILE A 342 6.57 47.12 -22.26
N GLU A 343 6.31 46.58 -21.06
CA GLU A 343 7.21 46.75 -19.90
C GLU A 343 7.04 45.62 -18.87
N THR A 344 8.10 45.28 -18.12
CA THR A 344 8.07 44.28 -17.04
C THR A 344 8.46 44.91 -15.70
N PRO A 345 7.84 44.49 -14.58
CA PRO A 345 8.61 43.70 -13.63
C PRO A 345 7.82 42.55 -12.93
N LYS A 346 8.54 41.79 -12.10
CA LYS A 346 8.17 40.55 -11.39
C LYS A 346 8.29 40.78 -9.86
N PRO A 347 7.62 40.04 -8.95
CA PRO A 347 6.36 39.26 -9.03
C PRO A 347 5.33 39.67 -7.95
N GLU A 348 4.05 39.25 -8.06
CA GLU A 348 3.23 39.00 -6.86
C GLU A 348 2.07 38.02 -7.10
N ILE A 349 1.53 37.43 -6.01
CA ILE A 349 0.59 36.32 -6.00
C ILE A 349 -0.86 36.81 -6.16
N LYS A 350 -1.61 36.22 -7.10
CA LYS A 350 -3.09 36.30 -7.15
C LYS A 350 -3.75 34.98 -7.58
N GLU A 351 -3.82 34.05 -6.64
CA GLU A 351 -4.90 33.06 -6.65
C GLU A 351 -6.23 33.75 -6.31
N GLU A 352 -6.93 34.33 -7.29
CA GLU A 352 -8.38 34.58 -7.17
C GLU A 352 -9.03 34.93 -8.52
N LYS A 353 -9.99 34.08 -8.96
CA LYS A 353 -11.13 34.29 -9.90
C LYS A 353 -11.36 33.18 -10.95
N LEU A 354 -11.51 31.94 -10.50
CA LEU A 354 -12.31 30.91 -11.22
C LEU A 354 -13.24 30.11 -10.28
N VAL A 355 -13.68 30.72 -9.17
CA VAL A 355 -14.62 30.12 -8.20
C VAL A 355 -15.96 30.83 -8.21
N SER A 356 -16.79 30.53 -9.22
CA SER A 356 -18.21 30.90 -9.24
C SER A 356 -19.02 29.85 -10.00
N ASN A 357 -19.84 29.09 -9.24
CA ASN A 357 -20.82 28.07 -9.66
C ASN A 357 -20.44 26.58 -9.49
N ILE A 358 -19.91 26.20 -8.32
CA ILE A 358 -20.18 24.87 -7.72
C ILE A 358 -20.57 25.09 -6.25
N THR A 359 -21.85 24.90 -5.91
CA THR A 359 -22.31 24.78 -4.51
C THR A 359 -22.04 23.36 -4.00
N ASN A 360 -21.71 23.24 -2.71
CA ASN A 360 -21.21 22.01 -2.06
C ASN A 360 -19.95 21.42 -2.70
N ILE A 361 -18.81 22.07 -2.45
CA ILE A 361 -17.50 21.42 -2.47
C ILE A 361 -17.34 20.70 -1.10
N PRO A 362 -17.26 19.36 -1.04
CA PRO A 362 -16.89 18.68 0.20
C PRO A 362 -15.40 18.92 0.51
N SER A 363 -15.07 19.03 1.80
CA SER A 363 -13.68 19.14 2.27
C SER A 363 -12.80 17.96 1.81
N PRO A 364 -11.46 18.11 1.79
CA PRO A 364 -10.52 16.99 1.52
C PRO A 364 -10.52 15.84 2.56
N GLU A 365 -11.43 15.85 3.53
CA GLU A 365 -11.51 14.94 4.69
C GLU A 365 -11.63 13.45 4.32
N THR A 366 -12.05 13.12 3.10
CA THR A 366 -12.25 11.72 2.67
C THR A 366 -10.98 11.00 2.20
N GLY A 367 -9.83 11.69 2.10
CA GLY A 367 -8.58 11.08 1.63
C GLY A 367 -8.57 10.65 0.14
N ILE A 368 -9.66 10.93 -0.59
CA ILE A 368 -9.81 10.62 -2.00
C ILE A 368 -8.98 11.59 -2.86
N SER A 369 -8.28 11.04 -3.85
CA SER A 369 -7.66 11.83 -4.92
C SER A 369 -7.70 11.09 -6.26
N TYR A 370 -7.75 11.86 -7.34
CA TYR A 370 -7.83 11.38 -8.71
C TYR A 370 -6.57 11.78 -9.47
N LYS A 371 -6.15 10.95 -10.43
CA LYS A 371 -5.09 11.28 -11.42
C LYS A 371 -5.61 10.97 -12.81
N VAL A 372 -4.89 11.38 -13.86
CA VAL A 372 -5.18 10.93 -15.24
C VAL A 372 -4.07 10.00 -15.68
N GLN A 373 -4.37 8.72 -15.93
CA GLN A 373 -3.43 7.79 -16.53
C GLN A 373 -3.37 8.05 -18.04
N ILE A 374 -2.17 8.30 -18.57
CA ILE A 374 -1.92 8.68 -19.97
C ILE A 374 -1.20 7.62 -20.79
N ALA A 375 -0.58 6.63 -20.13
CA ALA A 375 0.03 5.47 -20.76
C ALA A 375 0.24 4.33 -19.75
N ALA A 376 0.50 3.12 -20.23
CA ALA A 376 1.10 2.03 -19.46
C ALA A 376 1.98 1.16 -20.36
N GLY A 377 3.04 0.57 -19.80
CA GLY A 377 3.89 -0.37 -20.52
C GLY A 377 4.79 -1.21 -19.61
N HIS A 378 5.31 -2.32 -20.12
CA HIS A 378 6.25 -3.18 -19.37
C HIS A 378 7.70 -2.65 -19.37
N LYS A 379 8.07 -1.81 -20.34
CA LYS A 379 9.38 -1.15 -20.40
C LYS A 379 9.36 0.22 -19.71
N GLU A 380 10.48 0.58 -19.13
CA GLU A 380 10.69 1.93 -18.59
C GLU A 380 10.77 2.96 -19.72
N VAL A 381 10.12 4.09 -19.50
CA VAL A 381 10.06 5.23 -20.40
C VAL A 381 10.26 6.46 -19.53
N ALA A 382 11.35 7.21 -19.75
CA ALA A 382 11.69 8.38 -18.95
C ALA A 382 10.60 9.47 -19.09
N ALA A 383 10.32 10.22 -18.02
CA ALA A 383 9.22 11.19 -17.99
C ALA A 383 9.31 12.26 -19.11
N ASN A 384 10.52 12.61 -19.56
CA ASN A 384 10.76 13.53 -20.67
C ASN A 384 10.26 13.01 -22.04
N TYR A 385 10.01 11.71 -22.20
CA TYR A 385 9.40 11.12 -23.40
C TYR A 385 8.01 11.70 -23.66
N PHE A 386 7.18 11.84 -22.63
CA PHE A 386 5.81 12.34 -22.79
C PHE A 386 5.79 13.82 -23.17
N ALA A 387 6.77 14.61 -22.72
CA ALA A 387 6.97 15.98 -23.18
C ALA A 387 7.44 16.04 -24.65
N LYS A 388 8.38 15.17 -25.06
CA LYS A 388 8.96 15.19 -26.42
C LYS A 388 8.09 14.55 -27.50
N VAL A 389 7.41 13.44 -27.20
CA VAL A 389 6.64 12.62 -28.15
C VAL A 389 5.14 12.94 -28.13
N HIS A 390 4.63 13.34 -26.96
CA HIS A 390 3.22 13.59 -26.72
C HIS A 390 2.93 15.02 -26.21
N ALA A 391 3.88 15.96 -26.30
CA ALA A 391 3.69 17.36 -25.88
C ALA A 391 3.13 17.57 -24.45
N ILE A 392 3.22 16.57 -23.56
CA ILE A 392 2.75 16.65 -22.18
C ILE A 392 3.74 17.47 -21.38
N LYS A 393 3.44 18.76 -21.18
CA LYS A 393 4.26 19.72 -20.44
C LYS A 393 4.19 19.57 -18.91
N GLU A 394 3.41 18.60 -18.42
CA GLU A 394 3.14 18.39 -17.00
C GLU A 394 3.99 17.26 -16.41
N PRO A 395 4.31 17.30 -15.11
CA PRO A 395 5.07 16.23 -14.46
C PRO A 395 4.30 14.90 -14.51
N VAL A 396 4.87 13.94 -15.24
CA VAL A 396 4.36 12.57 -15.32
C VAL A 396 4.93 11.76 -14.15
N ALA A 397 4.04 11.24 -13.30
CA ALA A 397 4.38 10.33 -12.22
C ALA A 397 4.23 8.87 -12.68
N THR A 398 5.27 8.07 -12.44
CA THR A 398 5.32 6.64 -12.76
C THR A 398 4.91 5.81 -11.54
N GLU A 399 4.01 4.85 -11.72
CA GLU A 399 3.61 3.85 -10.72
C GLU A 399 3.92 2.45 -11.25
N PHE A 400 4.37 1.53 -10.39
CA PHE A 400 4.51 0.11 -10.76
C PHE A 400 3.37 -0.72 -10.15
N HIS A 401 2.69 -1.52 -10.95
CA HIS A 401 1.51 -2.28 -10.53
C HIS A 401 1.27 -3.46 -11.48
N GLU A 402 1.27 -4.69 -10.97
CA GLU A 402 1.08 -5.95 -11.74
C GLU A 402 2.02 -6.11 -12.95
N GLY A 403 3.30 -5.72 -12.82
CA GLY A 403 4.25 -5.79 -13.94
C GLY A 403 4.10 -4.67 -14.98
N TRP A 404 3.16 -3.75 -14.81
CA TRP A 404 3.00 -2.56 -15.64
C TRP A 404 3.56 -1.33 -14.95
N ARG A 405 4.37 -0.56 -15.70
CA ARG A 405 4.70 0.84 -15.37
C ARG A 405 3.58 1.71 -15.93
N LYS A 406 2.78 2.29 -15.04
CA LYS A 406 1.59 3.10 -15.34
C LYS A 406 1.98 4.58 -15.18
N TYR A 407 1.72 5.39 -16.20
CA TYR A 407 2.16 6.79 -16.27
C TYR A 407 0.96 7.72 -16.07
N THR A 408 1.04 8.61 -15.08
CA THR A 408 -0.09 9.44 -14.62
C THR A 408 0.27 10.92 -14.55
N VAL A 409 -0.69 11.81 -14.76
CA VAL A 409 -0.54 13.27 -14.62
C VAL A 409 -1.55 13.87 -13.64
N GLY A 410 -1.09 14.90 -12.93
CA GLY A 410 -1.87 15.64 -11.93
C GLY A 410 -2.22 14.84 -10.67
N LYS A 411 -2.78 15.55 -9.68
CA LYS A 411 -3.45 14.98 -8.50
C LYS A 411 -4.58 15.91 -8.09
N PHE A 412 -5.82 15.46 -8.25
CA PHE A 412 -7.02 16.28 -8.11
C PHE A 412 -7.89 15.79 -6.95
N PRO A 413 -8.40 16.65 -6.05
CA PRO A 413 -9.34 16.24 -5.00
C PRO A 413 -10.77 16.04 -5.54
N ILE A 414 -11.07 16.56 -6.73
CA ILE A 414 -12.40 16.56 -7.34
C ILE A 414 -12.37 15.80 -8.67
N TYR A 415 -13.25 14.81 -8.84
CA TYR A 415 -13.36 13.99 -10.04
C TYR A 415 -13.57 14.85 -11.30
N LYS A 416 -14.42 15.89 -11.21
CA LYS A 416 -14.66 16.82 -12.32
C LYS A 416 -13.36 17.44 -12.84
N ALA A 417 -12.43 17.83 -11.96
CA ALA A 417 -11.16 18.42 -12.38
C ALA A 417 -10.26 17.39 -13.08
N ALA A 418 -10.20 16.14 -12.61
CA ALA A 418 -9.49 15.07 -13.30
C ALA A 418 -10.14 14.70 -14.65
N ARG A 419 -11.48 14.69 -14.71
CA ARG A 419 -12.26 14.48 -15.95
C ARG A 419 -12.00 15.58 -16.96
N ASP A 420 -12.06 16.84 -16.54
CA ASP A 420 -11.81 17.98 -17.41
C ASP A 420 -10.35 17.97 -17.90
N LYS A 421 -9.39 17.63 -17.02
CA LYS A 421 -8.00 17.48 -17.43
C LYS A 421 -7.77 16.36 -18.45
N ARG A 422 -8.42 15.22 -18.25
CA ARG A 422 -8.43 14.11 -19.21
C ARG A 422 -9.02 14.56 -20.56
N ASN A 423 -10.04 15.41 -20.55
CA ASN A 423 -10.60 15.99 -21.77
C ASN A 423 -9.68 17.05 -22.42
N GLU A 424 -8.94 17.85 -21.67
CA GLU A 424 -7.88 18.72 -22.22
C GLU A 424 -6.80 17.90 -22.92
N ILE A 425 -6.40 16.77 -22.33
CA ILE A 425 -5.42 15.83 -22.91
C ILE A 425 -5.97 15.27 -24.23
N TRP A 426 -7.22 14.80 -24.27
CA TRP A 426 -7.85 14.33 -25.53
C TRP A 426 -8.02 15.42 -26.59
N ALA A 427 -8.16 16.69 -26.20
CA ALA A 427 -8.32 17.82 -27.12
C ALA A 427 -6.97 18.39 -27.62
N ALA A 428 -5.87 18.13 -26.93
CA ALA A 428 -4.53 18.52 -27.34
C ALA A 428 -4.00 17.61 -28.46
N ASN A 429 -3.18 18.17 -29.37
CA ASN A 429 -2.58 17.42 -30.48
C ASN A 429 -1.38 16.56 -30.03
N ASN A 430 -1.63 15.60 -29.15
CA ASN A 430 -0.63 14.75 -28.47
C ASN A 430 -0.70 13.26 -28.85
N LYS A 431 -1.70 12.85 -29.64
CA LYS A 431 -1.97 11.45 -30.02
C LYS A 431 -2.37 10.53 -28.85
N ILE A 432 -2.79 11.07 -27.71
CA ILE A 432 -3.29 10.33 -26.54
C ILE A 432 -4.82 10.48 -26.49
N SER A 433 -5.55 9.51 -27.03
CA SER A 433 -7.02 9.47 -27.08
C SER A 433 -7.65 8.46 -26.12
N ASP A 434 -6.83 7.67 -25.42
CA ASP A 434 -7.22 6.58 -24.51
C ASP A 434 -7.03 6.93 -23.02
N ALA A 435 -6.47 8.09 -22.70
CA ALA A 435 -6.25 8.54 -21.32
C ALA A 435 -7.53 8.50 -20.46
N PHE A 436 -7.41 8.03 -19.21
CA PHE A 436 -8.54 7.84 -18.32
C PHE A 436 -8.25 8.26 -16.88
N VAL A 437 -9.30 8.63 -16.15
CA VAL A 437 -9.20 9.01 -14.74
C VAL A 437 -8.97 7.77 -13.88
N THR A 438 -7.95 7.79 -13.04
CA THR A 438 -7.72 6.82 -11.96
C THR A 438 -8.05 7.47 -10.62
N ALA A 439 -8.42 6.65 -9.62
CA ALA A 439 -8.78 7.12 -8.29
C ALA A 439 -8.00 6.37 -7.21
N TYR A 440 -7.77 7.06 -6.09
CA TYR A 440 -6.99 6.57 -4.96
C TYR A 440 -7.64 7.03 -3.66
N ASN A 441 -7.77 6.13 -2.69
CA ASN A 441 -8.17 6.45 -1.32
C ASN A 441 -6.95 6.28 -0.40
N GLN A 442 -6.53 7.37 0.26
CA GLN A 442 -5.37 7.39 1.16
C GLN A 442 -4.05 6.88 0.51
N GLY A 443 -3.96 6.92 -0.83
CA GLY A 443 -2.83 6.41 -1.61
C GLY A 443 -3.08 5.06 -2.29
N ASN A 444 -3.98 4.22 -1.76
CA ASN A 444 -4.36 2.94 -2.35
C ASN A 444 -5.26 3.17 -3.57
N ARG A 445 -4.95 2.53 -4.70
CA ARG A 445 -5.72 2.66 -5.95
C ARG A 445 -7.07 1.95 -5.84
N ILE A 446 -8.14 2.63 -6.19
CA ILE A 446 -9.53 2.13 -6.18
C ILE A 446 -10.24 2.47 -7.50
N THR A 447 -11.44 1.94 -7.72
CA THR A 447 -12.24 2.34 -8.89
C THR A 447 -12.74 3.78 -8.74
N VAL A 448 -12.98 4.43 -9.88
CA VAL A 448 -13.60 5.77 -9.92
C VAL A 448 -15.00 5.74 -9.28
N GLN A 449 -15.75 4.64 -9.44
CA GLN A 449 -17.09 4.51 -8.88
C GLN A 449 -17.08 4.46 -7.35
N GLU A 450 -16.19 3.67 -6.74
CA GLU A 450 -16.00 3.67 -5.28
C GLU A 450 -15.55 5.05 -4.78
N ALA A 451 -14.62 5.69 -5.48
CA ALA A 451 -14.13 7.01 -5.09
C ALA A 451 -15.23 8.08 -5.12
N LEU A 452 -16.13 8.04 -6.11
CA LEU A 452 -17.31 8.91 -6.18
C LEU A 452 -18.32 8.59 -5.07
N MET A 453 -18.52 7.31 -4.73
CA MET A 453 -19.40 6.90 -3.61
C MET A 453 -18.86 7.41 -2.26
N ILE A 454 -17.57 7.23 -1.99
CA ILE A 454 -16.89 7.64 -0.75
C ILE A 454 -16.87 9.18 -0.63
N SER A 455 -16.47 9.88 -1.69
CA SER A 455 -16.42 11.36 -1.71
C SER A 455 -17.78 12.05 -1.91
N LYS A 456 -18.84 11.27 -2.18
CA LYS A 456 -20.21 11.73 -2.51
C LYS A 456 -20.26 12.66 -3.74
N GLN A 457 -19.24 12.59 -4.60
CA GLN A 457 -19.14 13.39 -5.82
C GLN A 457 -19.96 12.77 -6.97
N GLN A 458 -20.35 13.60 -7.95
CA GLN A 458 -21.15 13.17 -9.09
C GLN A 458 -20.29 12.64 -10.25
N TRP A 459 -20.81 11.65 -10.98
CA TRP A 459 -20.21 11.24 -12.26
C TRP A 459 -20.52 12.27 -13.35
N PHE A 460 -19.49 12.78 -14.00
CA PHE A 460 -19.58 13.63 -15.19
C PHE A 460 -19.15 12.82 -16.43
N LYS A 461 -19.96 12.86 -17.49
CA LYS A 461 -19.62 12.24 -18.78
C LYS A 461 -18.54 13.03 -19.52
#